data_AF-A0AAV2I8Z6-F1
#
_entry.id   AF-A0AAV2I8Z6-F1
#
_cell.length_a   1.000
_cell.length_b   1.000
_cell.length_c   1.000
_cell.angle_alpha   90.00
_cell.angle_beta   90.00
_cell.angle_gamma   90.00
#
_symmetry.space_group_name_H-M   'P 1'
#
loop_
_entity.id
_entity.type
_entity.pdbx_description
1 polymer ?
#
loop_
_entity_poly.entity_id
_entity_poly.type
_entity_poly.pdbx_seq_one_letter_code
_entity_poly.pdbx_strand_id
1 'polypeptide(L)'
;MTQLGTEWTFECPPGTSLKMLLSAPVFQNHDRLWNFTCSATDAKIANATCEWSDYANDFNKLFNFQCPDDGIIKGIESTYNGYDRRYKFLCCSTTGYIAHACQFTPNINALGGFMNY
;
A
#
# COMPACT_ATOMS: atom_id res chain seq x y z
N MET A 1 12.68 -5.20 -0.63
CA MET A 1 12.38 -5.12 -2.08
C MET A 1 11.64 -6.38 -2.51
N THR A 2 10.58 -6.25 -3.30
CA THR A 2 9.74 -7.39 -3.75
C THR A 2 10.36 -8.17 -4.90
N GLN A 3 9.80 -9.34 -5.21
CA GLN A 3 10.17 -10.16 -6.37
C GLN A 3 9.30 -9.79 -7.59
N LEU A 4 9.90 -9.86 -8.79
CA LEU A 4 9.21 -9.65 -10.07
C LEU A 4 8.43 -10.89 -10.49
N GLY A 5 7.34 -10.68 -11.23
CA GLY A 5 6.58 -11.76 -11.85
C GLY A 5 5.76 -12.60 -10.88
N THR A 6 5.77 -12.25 -9.59
CA THR A 6 5.05 -12.97 -8.54
C THR A 6 4.12 -12.03 -7.78
N GLU A 7 3.11 -12.64 -7.16
CA GLU A 7 2.34 -12.03 -6.11
C GLU A 7 3.22 -11.77 -4.88
N TRP A 8 2.84 -10.79 -4.08
CA TRP A 8 3.52 -10.50 -2.83
C TRP A 8 2.59 -9.82 -1.83
N THR A 9 2.89 -10.02 -0.55
CA THR A 9 2.26 -9.33 0.57
C THR A 9 3.37 -8.72 1.43
N PHE A 10 3.18 -7.46 1.79
CA PHE A 10 4.06 -6.75 2.70
C PHE A 10 3.23 -6.21 3.87
N GLU A 11 3.70 -6.48 5.08
CA GLU A 11 3.12 -5.94 6.32
C GLU A 11 4.22 -5.27 7.13
N CYS A 12 3.90 -4.10 7.67
CA CYS A 12 4.76 -3.43 8.62
C CYS A 12 4.83 -4.23 9.94
N PRO A 13 6.01 -4.29 10.59
CA PRO A 13 6.16 -4.95 11.88
C PRO A 13 5.18 -4.42 12.96
N PRO A 14 4.93 -5.19 14.03
CA PRO A 14 4.10 -4.76 15.15
C PRO A 14 4.50 -3.37 15.68
N GLY A 15 3.52 -2.53 15.98
CA GLY A 15 3.74 -1.14 16.45
C GLY A 15 4.18 -0.14 15.37
N THR A 16 4.25 -0.54 14.10
CA THR A 16 4.61 0.36 12.99
C THR A 16 3.55 0.41 11.90
N SER A 17 3.51 1.50 11.13
CA SER A 17 2.64 1.69 9.97
C SER A 17 3.46 2.13 8.76
N LEU A 18 2.84 2.01 7.57
CA LEU A 18 3.49 2.33 6.31
C LEU A 18 3.82 3.82 6.27
N LYS A 19 5.09 4.14 5.95
CA LYS A 19 5.59 5.51 5.88
C LYS A 19 5.98 5.93 4.47
N MET A 20 6.65 5.05 3.73
CA MET A 20 7.17 5.38 2.39
C MET A 20 6.97 4.21 1.43
N LEU A 21 6.68 4.54 0.19
CA LEU A 21 6.57 3.66 -0.96
C LEU A 21 7.55 4.10 -2.04
N LEU A 22 8.45 3.19 -2.41
CA LEU A 22 9.36 3.35 -3.53
C LEU A 22 9.04 2.27 -4.56
N SER A 23 8.89 2.67 -5.83
CA SER A 23 8.72 1.71 -6.91
C SER A 23 9.48 2.11 -8.17
N ALA A 24 10.06 1.11 -8.84
CA ALA A 24 10.78 1.27 -10.08
C ALA A 24 10.26 0.28 -11.14
N PRO A 25 10.04 0.73 -12.38
CA PRO A 25 9.68 -0.16 -13.48
C PRO A 25 10.85 -1.07 -13.88
N VAL A 26 10.54 -2.29 -14.27
CA VAL A 26 11.49 -3.25 -14.85
C VAL A 26 10.94 -3.68 -16.21
N PHE A 27 11.40 -2.99 -17.26
CA PHE A 27 10.83 -3.11 -18.61
C PHE A 27 10.88 -4.53 -19.18
N GLN A 28 11.95 -5.27 -18.94
CA GLN A 28 12.09 -6.65 -19.44
C GLN A 28 11.00 -7.60 -18.91
N ASN A 29 10.49 -7.34 -17.72
CA ASN A 29 9.47 -8.16 -17.06
C ASN A 29 8.06 -7.61 -17.23
N HIS A 30 7.91 -6.42 -17.85
CA HIS A 30 6.65 -5.67 -17.86
C HIS A 30 6.04 -5.52 -16.46
N ASP A 31 6.90 -5.28 -15.47
CA ASP A 31 6.54 -5.32 -14.06
C ASP A 31 7.31 -4.24 -13.28
N ARG A 32 7.09 -4.13 -11.97
CA ARG A 32 7.75 -3.16 -11.09
C ARG A 32 8.15 -3.75 -9.75
N LEU A 33 9.33 -3.34 -9.30
CA LEU A 33 9.83 -3.61 -7.96
C LEU A 33 9.23 -2.62 -6.97
N TRP A 34 9.00 -3.09 -5.75
CA TRP A 34 8.53 -2.26 -4.65
C TRP A 34 9.48 -2.34 -3.47
N ASN A 35 9.65 -1.22 -2.80
CA ASN A 35 10.33 -1.12 -1.53
C ASN A 35 9.54 -0.23 -0.59
N PHE A 36 9.47 -0.63 0.67
CA PHE A 36 8.61 -0.01 1.67
C PHE A 36 9.44 0.35 2.89
N THR A 37 9.03 1.42 3.56
CA THR A 37 9.52 1.67 4.92
C THR A 37 8.34 1.89 5.86
N CYS A 38 8.56 1.55 7.12
CA CYS A 38 7.59 1.68 8.18
C CYS A 38 8.15 2.63 9.26
N SER A 39 7.25 3.29 9.97
CA SER A 39 7.59 4.07 11.17
C SER A 39 6.70 3.70 12.33
N ALA A 40 7.16 4.01 13.55
CA ALA A 40 6.35 3.88 14.74
C ALA A 40 4.97 4.53 14.53
N THR A 41 3.93 3.81 14.92
CA THR A 41 2.55 4.29 14.92
C THR A 41 2.11 4.67 16.32
N ASP A 42 0.96 5.34 16.44
CA ASP A 42 0.32 5.56 17.74
C ASP A 42 0.04 4.22 18.46
N ALA A 43 0.24 4.18 19.77
CA ALA A 43 0.03 2.99 20.59
C ALA A 43 -1.40 2.44 20.50
N LYS A 44 -2.41 3.29 20.25
CA LYS A 44 -3.79 2.88 20.01
C LYS A 44 -3.92 2.06 18.72
N ILE A 45 -3.22 2.47 17.66
CA ILE A 45 -3.20 1.75 16.37
C ILE A 45 -2.33 0.48 16.45
N ALA A 46 -1.31 0.46 17.32
CA ALA A 46 -0.46 -0.72 17.49
C ALA A 46 -1.27 -1.98 17.87
N ASN A 47 -2.36 -1.79 18.63
CA ASN A 47 -3.27 -2.84 19.09
C ASN A 47 -4.63 -2.82 18.38
N ALA A 48 -4.73 -2.13 17.25
CA ALA A 48 -5.98 -2.03 16.48
C ALA A 48 -6.34 -3.34 15.78
N THR A 49 -7.64 -3.50 15.49
CA THR A 49 -8.11 -4.52 14.56
C THR A 49 -7.70 -4.12 13.16
N CYS A 50 -7.23 -5.08 12.37
CA CYS A 50 -6.76 -4.86 11.01
C CYS A 50 -7.49 -5.79 10.05
N GLU A 51 -7.92 -5.26 8.92
CA GLU A 51 -8.60 -6.02 7.88
C GLU A 51 -8.04 -5.65 6.50
N TRP A 52 -7.89 -6.65 5.64
CA TRP A 52 -7.54 -6.44 4.24
C TRP A 52 -8.75 -5.88 3.50
N SER A 53 -8.53 -4.82 2.74
CA SER A 53 -9.54 -4.28 1.83
C SER A 53 -9.87 -5.25 0.70
N ASP A 54 -10.97 -4.98 0.00
CA ASP A 54 -11.14 -5.45 -1.37
C ASP A 54 -10.06 -4.87 -2.30
N TYR A 55 -10.01 -5.35 -3.54
CA TYR A 55 -9.07 -4.80 -4.52
C TYR A 55 -9.36 -3.32 -4.78
N ALA A 56 -8.35 -2.48 -4.58
CA ALA A 56 -8.42 -1.04 -4.81
C ALA A 56 -8.51 -0.68 -6.31
N ASN A 57 -8.09 -1.60 -7.18
CA ASN A 57 -8.22 -1.50 -8.62
C ASN A 57 -8.46 -2.85 -9.29
N ASP A 58 -9.06 -2.80 -10.47
CA ASP A 58 -8.93 -3.85 -11.47
C ASP A 58 -7.59 -3.73 -12.21
N PHE A 59 -7.20 -4.80 -12.92
CA PHE A 59 -6.05 -4.74 -13.83
C PHE A 59 -6.26 -3.67 -14.93
N ASN A 60 -5.17 -3.02 -15.31
CA ASN A 60 -5.06 -1.89 -16.22
C ASN A 60 -5.84 -0.65 -15.78
N LYS A 61 -6.17 -0.55 -14.48
CA LYS A 61 -6.86 0.60 -13.91
C LYS A 61 -6.01 1.26 -12.82
N LEU A 62 -6.11 2.58 -12.77
CA LEU A 62 -5.57 3.39 -11.68
C LEU A 62 -6.43 3.19 -10.42
N PHE A 63 -5.85 3.46 -9.26
CA PHE A 63 -6.60 3.60 -8.01
C PHE A 63 -6.27 4.91 -7.32
N ASN A 64 -7.24 5.36 -6.52
CA ASN A 64 -7.03 6.28 -5.42
C ASN A 64 -7.68 5.63 -4.19
N PHE A 65 -6.92 5.43 -3.13
CA PHE A 65 -7.35 4.58 -2.00
C PHE A 65 -7.18 5.31 -0.67
N GLN A 66 -8.19 5.18 0.18
CA GLN A 66 -8.18 5.59 1.58
C GLN A 66 -8.80 4.46 2.40
N CYS A 67 -8.20 4.14 3.55
CA CYS A 67 -8.80 3.19 4.47
C CYS A 67 -10.15 3.69 4.99
N PRO A 68 -11.13 2.79 5.19
CA PRO A 68 -12.38 3.15 5.88
C PRO A 68 -12.10 3.60 7.32
N ASP A 69 -13.07 4.31 7.91
CA ASP A 69 -13.07 4.76 9.30
C ASP A 69 -11.81 5.54 9.73
N ASP A 70 -11.23 6.30 8.78
CA ASP A 70 -9.98 7.03 8.98
C ASP A 70 -8.85 6.14 9.50
N GLY A 71 -8.83 4.89 9.03
CA GLY A 71 -7.85 3.87 9.39
C GLY A 71 -6.46 4.14 8.82
N ILE A 72 -5.48 3.44 9.37
CA ILE A 72 -4.08 3.53 8.97
C ILE A 72 -3.68 2.32 8.12
N ILE A 73 -3.01 2.57 6.99
CA ILE A 73 -2.43 1.51 6.17
C ILE A 73 -1.22 0.92 6.88
N LYS A 74 -1.24 -0.39 7.14
CA LYS A 74 -0.10 -1.15 7.70
C LYS A 74 0.49 -2.17 6.73
N GLY A 75 -0.18 -2.44 5.61
CA GLY A 75 0.29 -3.45 4.66
C GLY A 75 -0.30 -3.26 3.27
N ILE A 76 0.34 -3.89 2.30
CA ILE A 76 -0.04 -3.89 0.90
C ILE A 76 0.13 -5.30 0.35
N GLU A 77 -0.87 -5.78 -0.36
CA GLU A 77 -0.83 -7.02 -1.12
C GLU A 77 -0.98 -6.69 -2.60
N SER A 78 -0.22 -7.40 -3.44
CA SER A 78 -0.28 -7.27 -4.88
C SER A 78 -0.44 -8.62 -5.56
N THR A 79 -1.45 -8.70 -6.42
CA THR A 79 -1.64 -9.80 -7.36
C THR A 79 -1.10 -9.41 -8.73
N TYR A 80 -0.32 -10.30 -9.35
CA TYR A 80 0.24 -10.11 -10.69
C TYR A 80 -0.39 -11.07 -11.69
N ASN A 81 -0.78 -10.58 -12.87
CA ASN A 81 -1.42 -11.40 -13.91
C ASN A 81 -0.53 -11.73 -15.12
N GLY A 82 0.77 -11.42 -15.06
CA GLY A 82 1.67 -11.57 -16.20
C GLY A 82 2.03 -10.27 -16.92
N TYR A 83 1.29 -9.18 -16.68
CA TYR A 83 1.55 -7.88 -17.32
C TYR A 83 1.21 -6.67 -16.43
N ASP A 84 0.38 -6.86 -15.42
CA ASP A 84 -0.08 -5.77 -14.56
C ASP A 84 -0.39 -6.25 -13.13
N ARG A 85 -0.55 -5.27 -12.23
CA ARG A 85 -0.79 -5.48 -10.81
C ARG A 85 -2.07 -4.82 -10.32
N ARG A 86 -2.82 -5.56 -9.52
CA ARG A 86 -3.87 -5.01 -8.65
C ARG A 86 -3.46 -5.09 -7.19
N TYR A 87 -4.06 -4.24 -6.37
CA TYR A 87 -3.61 -4.01 -5.00
C TYR A 87 -4.73 -4.14 -3.98
N LYS A 88 -4.39 -4.63 -2.80
CA LYS A 88 -5.19 -4.52 -1.57
C LYS A 88 -4.36 -3.88 -0.49
N PHE A 89 -5.02 -3.28 0.49
CA PHE A 89 -4.38 -2.60 1.61
C PHE A 89 -4.88 -3.16 2.93
N LEU A 90 -3.96 -3.38 3.86
CA LEU A 90 -4.28 -3.76 5.23
C LEU A 90 -4.57 -2.48 6.01
N CYS A 91 -5.83 -2.29 6.38
CA CYS A 91 -6.33 -1.13 7.08
C CYS A 91 -6.56 -1.46 8.54
N CYS A 92 -6.05 -0.61 9.43
CA CYS A 92 -6.21 -0.79 10.87
C CYS A 92 -6.88 0.42 11.51
N SER A 93 -7.90 0.18 12.31
CA SER A 93 -8.65 1.20 13.02
C SER A 93 -9.03 0.72 14.42
N THR A 94 -9.26 1.67 15.33
CA THR A 94 -9.70 1.38 16.69
C THR A 94 -10.63 2.48 17.18
N THR A 95 -11.57 2.11 18.04
CA THR A 95 -12.55 3.05 18.60
C THR A 95 -11.84 4.20 19.33
N GLY A 96 -12.22 5.44 19.00
CA GLY A 96 -11.65 6.63 19.63
C GLY A 96 -10.23 6.99 19.15
N TYR A 97 -9.82 6.46 18.01
CA TYR A 97 -8.71 6.97 17.19
C TYR A 97 -9.25 7.39 15.83
N ILE A 98 -8.89 8.59 15.39
CA ILE A 98 -9.26 9.14 14.07
C ILE A 98 -7.97 9.68 13.46
N ALA A 99 -7.56 9.15 12.31
CA ALA A 99 -6.57 9.82 11.49
C ALA A 99 -7.20 11.11 10.96
N HIS A 100 -6.57 12.25 11.22
CA HIS A 100 -7.12 13.54 10.83
C HIS A 100 -6.16 14.25 9.88
N ALA A 101 -6.69 15.20 9.12
CA ALA A 101 -5.95 15.92 8.08
C ALA A 101 -5.34 15.00 7.01
N CYS A 102 -5.99 13.86 6.73
CA CYS A 102 -5.66 13.00 5.59
C CYS A 102 -5.91 13.78 4.29
N GLN A 103 -4.96 13.71 3.37
CA GLN A 103 -5.06 14.33 2.06
C GLN A 103 -4.76 13.30 0.98
N PHE A 104 -5.53 13.35 -0.09
CA PHE A 104 -5.17 12.64 -1.31
C PHE A 104 -3.94 13.30 -1.91
N THR A 105 -3.00 12.47 -2.33
CA THR A 105 -1.84 12.92 -3.05
C THR A 105 -2.25 13.37 -4.47
N PRO A 106 -1.46 14.24 -5.11
CA PRO A 106 -1.45 14.33 -6.57
C PRO A 106 -1.06 12.97 -7.17
N ASN A 107 -1.10 12.84 -8.50
CA ASN A 107 -0.56 11.65 -9.15
C ASN A 107 0.93 11.47 -8.80
N ILE A 108 1.24 10.46 -7.99
CA ILE A 108 2.61 10.15 -7.52
C ILE A 108 3.33 9.12 -8.40
N ASN A 109 2.65 8.62 -9.44
CA ASN A 109 3.21 7.70 -10.42
C ASN A 109 2.71 8.02 -11.83
N ALA A 110 3.44 7.54 -12.82
CA ALA A 110 3.08 7.58 -14.24
C ALA A 110 3.36 6.23 -14.91
N LEU A 111 2.80 6.00 -16.10
CA LEU A 111 3.08 4.79 -16.89
C LEU A 111 4.59 4.65 -17.12
N GLY A 112 5.15 3.51 -16.72
CA GLY A 112 6.60 3.27 -16.81
C GLY A 112 7.46 4.22 -15.97
N GLY A 113 6.87 4.98 -15.03
CA GLY A 113 7.56 5.92 -14.17
C GLY A 113 7.93 5.34 -12.81
N PHE A 114 8.94 5.96 -12.19
CA PHE A 114 9.28 5.75 -10.77
C PHE A 114 8.18 6.30 -9.86
N MET A 115 8.10 5.75 -8.66
CA MET A 115 7.28 6.26 -7.56
C MET A 115 8.17 6.44 -6.34
N ASN A 116 8.04 7.58 -5.68
CA ASN A 116 8.71 7.91 -4.43
C ASN A 116 7.80 8.82 -3.61
N TYR A 117 7.16 8.25 -2.58
CA TYR A 117 6.22 8.95 -1.70
C TYR A 117 6.41 8.48 -0.26
#